data_AF-A0A537HHP9-F1
#
_entry.id   AF-A0A537HHP9-F1
#
_cell.length_a   1.000
_cell.length_b   1.000
_cell.length_c   1.000
_cell.angle_alpha   90.00
_cell.angle_beta   90.00
_cell.angle_gamma   90.00
#
_symmetry.space_group_name_H-M   'P 1'
#
loop_
_entity.id
_entity.type
_entity.pdbx_description
1 polymer ?
#
loop_
_entity_poly.entity_id
_entity_poly.type
_entity_poly.pdbx_seq_one_letter_code
_entity_poly.pdbx_strand_id
1 'polypeptide(L)' 'MAQSKTPTDPRALKRKVSSQILQVPGVSGIGVPKGRLTVYLESDSKDVKDKVREVLKTVSPEANVVFLVTGKFAKQDSD' A
#
# COMPACT_ATOMS: atom_id res chain seq x y z
N MET A 1 28.30 15.50 -6.77
CA MET A 1 27.01 15.57 -6.05
C MET A 1 26.57 14.15 -5.78
N ALA A 2 26.56 13.72 -4.51
CA ALA A 2 26.16 12.36 -4.15
C ALA A 2 24.67 12.20 -4.45
N GLN A 3 24.32 11.31 -5.38
CA GLN A 3 22.95 10.84 -5.54
C GLN A 3 22.56 10.19 -4.22
N SER A 4 21.78 10.91 -3.41
CA SER A 4 21.11 10.37 -2.26
C SER A 4 20.29 9.18 -2.73
N LYS A 5 20.79 7.96 -2.51
CA LYS A 5 19.95 6.78 -2.33
C LYS A 5 19.11 7.06 -1.09
N THR A 6 18.12 7.92 -1.23
CA THR A 6 17.19 8.23 -0.15
C THR A 6 16.49 6.91 0.13
N PRO A 7 16.58 6.34 1.35
CA PRO A 7 15.79 5.17 1.68
C PRO A 7 14.36 5.53 1.35
N THR A 8 13.71 4.78 0.45
CA THR A 8 12.38 5.09 -0.06
C THR A 8 11.46 5.37 1.11
N ASP A 9 11.20 6.65 1.38
CA ASP A 9 10.48 7.01 2.60
C ASP A 9 9.08 6.40 2.46
N PRO A 10 8.72 5.45 3.34
CA PRO A 10 7.55 4.62 3.13
C PRO A 10 6.27 5.45 3.26
N ARG A 11 6.31 6.62 3.92
CA ARG A 11 5.21 7.59 3.94
C ARG A 11 5.13 8.37 2.64
N ALA A 12 6.27 8.81 2.09
CA ALA A 12 6.29 9.46 0.79
C ALA A 12 5.83 8.52 -0.33
N LEU A 13 6.25 7.25 -0.28
CA LEU A 13 5.79 6.20 -1.19
C LEU A 13 4.29 6.00 -1.05
N LYS A 14 3.78 5.81 0.17
CA LYS A 14 2.34 5.71 0.45
C LYS A 14 1.57 6.87 -0.16
N ARG A 15 2.02 8.12 -0.02
CA ARG A 15 1.36 9.29 -0.62
C ARG A 15 1.27 9.23 -2.14
N LYS A 16 2.28 8.68 -2.81
CA LYS A 16 2.30 8.54 -4.28
C LYS A 16 1.39 7.42 -4.76
N VAL A 17 1.40 6.29 -4.07
CA VAL A 17 0.66 5.09 -4.49
C VAL A 17 -0.73 4.98 -3.88
N SER A 18 -1.05 5.75 -2.84
CA SER A 18 -2.31 5.61 -2.09
C SER A 18 -3.52 5.76 -2.98
N SER A 19 -3.53 6.77 -3.85
CA SER A 19 -4.67 7.02 -4.73
C SER A 19 -4.89 5.89 -5.74
N GLN A 20 -3.81 5.27 -6.22
CA GLN A 20 -3.88 4.15 -7.17
C GLN A 20 -4.27 2.86 -6.46
N ILE A 21 -3.65 2.56 -5.31
CA ILE A 21 -3.91 1.34 -4.54
C ILE A 21 -5.34 1.34 -3.98
N LEU A 22 -5.85 2.49 -3.52
CA LEU A 22 -7.24 2.61 -3.04
C LEU A 22 -8.30 2.44 -4.15
N GLN A 23 -7.91 2.56 -5.42
CA GLN A 23 -8.80 2.27 -6.56
C GLN A 23 -8.84 0.78 -6.92
N VAL A 24 -7.94 -0.05 -6.36
CA VAL A 24 -7.93 -1.49 -6.63
C VAL A 24 -9.10 -2.15 -5.91
N PRO A 25 -10.04 -2.82 -6.62
CA PRO A 25 -11.13 -3.55 -5.99
C PRO A 25 -10.59 -4.65 -5.07
N GLY A 26 -11.08 -4.74 -3.83
CA GLY A 26 -10.58 -5.67 -2.82
C GLY A 26 -9.53 -5.07 -1.87
N VAL A 27 -9.09 -3.83 -2.11
CA VAL A 27 -8.28 -3.07 -1.13
C VAL A 27 -9.20 -2.31 -0.20
N SER A 28 -9.04 -2.56 1.09
CA SER A 28 -9.79 -1.90 2.16
C SER A 28 -9.09 -0.63 2.66
N GLY A 29 -7.76 -0.56 2.53
CA GLY A 29 -6.99 0.61 2.94
C GLY A 29 -5.48 0.50 2.71
N ILE A 30 -4.76 1.59 3.00
CA ILE A 30 -3.30 1.62 2.94
C ILE A 30 -2.72 2.44 4.09
N GLY A 31 -1.68 1.91 4.73
CA GLY A 31 -1.03 2.49 5.90
C GLY A 31 0.48 2.31 5.89
N VAL A 32 1.13 2.89 6.89
CA VAL A 32 2.58 2.76 7.09
C VAL A 32 2.94 2.41 8.54
N PRO A 33 2.31 1.37 9.14
CA PRO A 33 2.55 1.02 10.53
C PRO A 33 4.03 0.67 10.74
N LYS A 34 4.64 1.21 11.80
CA LYS A 34 6.05 0.98 12.17
C LYS A 34 7.03 1.26 11.00
N GLY A 35 6.69 2.18 10.10
CA GLY A 35 7.52 2.53 8.95
C GLY A 35 7.54 1.49 7.82
N ARG A 36 6.54 0.59 7.75
CA ARG A 36 6.41 -0.37 6.64
C ARG A 36 5.13 -0.14 5.88
N LEU A 37 5.20 -0.11 4.55
CA LEU A 37 4.02 0.02 3.72
C LEU A 37 3.12 -1.20 3.94
N THR A 38 1.90 -0.98 4.41
CA THR A 38 0.93 -2.06 4.67
C THR A 38 -0.33 -1.77 3.89
N VAL A 39 -0.76 -2.74 3.10
CA VAL A 39 -2.00 -2.68 2.31
C VAL A 39 -3.00 -3.60 2.96
N TYR A 40 -4.13 -3.02 3.35
CA TYR A 40 -5.23 -3.71 3.95
C TYR A 40 -6.15 -4.23 2.84
N LEU A 41 -6.51 -5.50 2.92
CA LEU A 41 -7.34 -6.18 1.93
C LEU A 41 -8.66 -6.61 2.56
N GLU A 42 -9.73 -6.58 1.76
CA GLU A 42 -11.04 -7.07 2.16
C GLU A 42 -11.04 -8.59 2.34
N SER A 43 -10.34 -9.30 1.45
CA SER A 43 -10.21 -10.75 1.44
C SER A 43 -8.80 -11.15 1.01
N ASP A 44 -8.39 -12.38 1.32
CA ASP A 44 -7.12 -12.91 0.82
C ASP A 44 -7.23 -13.25 -0.67
N SER A 45 -7.01 -12.27 -1.54
CA SER A 45 -7.02 -12.44 -3.00
C SER A 45 -5.64 -12.23 -3.58
N LYS A 46 -5.16 -13.24 -4.30
CA LYS A 46 -3.88 -13.19 -5.00
C LYS A 46 -3.91 -12.15 -6.12
N ASP A 47 -5.00 -12.05 -6.87
CA ASP A 47 -5.17 -11.07 -7.94
C ASP A 47 -5.02 -9.62 -7.46
N VAL A 48 -5.57 -9.33 -6.28
CA VAL A 48 -5.45 -7.99 -5.66
C VAL A 48 -4.00 -7.73 -5.23
N LYS A 49 -3.34 -8.72 -4.62
CA LYS A 49 -1.92 -8.63 -4.25
C LYS A 49 -1.02 -8.38 -5.46
N ASP A 50 -1.28 -9.08 -6.57
CA ASP A 50 -0.50 -8.92 -7.80
C ASP A 50 -0.72 -7.53 -8.44
N LYS A 51 -1.96 -7.05 -8.54
CA LYS A 51 -2.25 -5.67 -8.99
C LYS A 51 -1.55 -4.61 -8.15
N VAL A 52 -1.59 -4.74 -6.83
CA VAL A 52 -0.91 -3.79 -5.93
C VAL A 52 0.60 -3.86 -6.11
N ARG A 53 1.17 -5.05 -6.33
CA ARG A 53 2.59 -5.22 -6.65
C ARG A 53 2.96 -4.57 -7.98
N GLU A 54 2.12 -4.64 -9.00
CA GLU A 54 2.37 -3.96 -10.28
C GLU A 54 2.42 -2.44 -10.12
N VAL A 55 1.47 -1.87 -9.38
CA VAL A 55 1.46 -0.43 -9.04
C VAL A 55 2.71 -0.04 -8.22
N LEU A 56 3.18 -0.92 -7.34
CA LEU A 56 4.41 -0.66 -6.59
C LEU A 56 5.66 -0.77 -7.45
N LYS A 57 5.73 -1.72 -8.38
CA LYS A 57 6.88 -1.91 -9.27
C LYS A 57 7.18 -0.69 -10.12
N THR A 58 6.16 0.06 -10.56
CA THR A 58 6.35 1.28 -11.35
C THR A 58 6.93 2.45 -10.55
N VAL A 59 6.73 2.47 -9.23
CA VAL A 59 7.18 3.57 -8.37
C VAL A 59 8.44 3.20 -7.57
N SER A 60 8.48 1.99 -7.03
CA SER A 60 9.61 1.46 -6.28
C SER A 60 9.57 -0.08 -6.27
N PRO A 61 10.34 -0.75 -7.15
CA PRO A 61 10.36 -2.21 -7.24
C PRO A 61 10.94 -2.90 -5.99
N GLU A 62 11.70 -2.18 -5.18
CA GLU A 62 12.30 -2.68 -3.93
C GLU A 62 11.44 -2.37 -2.69
N ALA A 63 10.25 -1.81 -2.87
CA ALA A 63 9.38 -1.47 -1.75
C ALA A 63 8.87 -2.72 -1.01
N ASN A 64 9.20 -2.80 0.27
CA ASN A 64 8.75 -3.88 1.13
C ASN A 64 7.29 -3.62 1.57
N VAL A 65 6.35 -4.26 0.87
CA VAL A 65 4.91 -4.17 1.15
C VAL A 65 4.41 -5.38 1.93
N VAL A 66 3.65 -5.11 2.99
CA VAL A 66 2.94 -6.12 3.78
C VAL A 66 1.47 -6.10 3.39
N PHE A 67 0.88 -7.27 3.14
CA PHE A 67 -0.55 -7.41 2.90
C PHE A 67 -1.22 -7.93 4.16
N LEU A 68 -2.26 -7.26 4.63
CA LEU A 68 -3.00 -7.66 5.82
C LEU A 68 -4.48 -7.73 5.49
N VAL A 69 -5.11 -8.88 5.71
CA VAL A 69 -6.53 -9.05 5.44
C VAL A 69 -7.31 -8.59 6.67
N THR A 70 -8.10 -7.53 6.52
CA THR A 70 -8.88 -6.94 7.62
C THR A 70 -10.37 -7.22 7.53
N GLY A 71 -10.85 -7.81 6.43
CA GLY A 71 -12.27 -7.77 6.09
C GLY A 71 -12.65 -6.44 5.43
N LYS A 72 -13.93 -6.31 5.08
CA LYS A 72 -14.48 -5.07 4.49
C LYS A 72 -14.24 -3.91 5.44
N PHE A 73 -13.60 -2.85 4.94
CA PHE A 73 -13.52 -1.59 5.67
C PHE A 73 -14.91 -0.96 5.70
N ALA A 74 -15.60 -1.05 6.83
CA ALA A 74 -16.61 -0.06 7.16
C ALA A 74 -15.85 1.20 7.59
N LYS A 75 -16.07 2.34 6.93
CA LYS A 75 -15.73 3.64 7.52
C LYS A 75 -16.33 3.61 8.94
N GLN A 76 -15.50 3.71 9.97
CA GLN A 76 -16.03 4.07 11.28
C GLN A 76 -16.57 5.48 11.11
N ASP A 77 -17.89 5.57 10.96
CA ASP A 77 -18.62 6.78 11.29
C ASP A 77 -18.35 6.98 12.79
N SER A 78 -17.51 7.98 13.09
CA SER A 78 -17.37 8.45 14.46
C SER A 78 -18.68 9.15 14.81
N ASP A 79 -19.49 8.52 15.65
CA ASP A 79 -20.59 9.16 16.39
C ASP A 79 -20.04 10.29 17.28
#